data_AF-A0A9D4YE63-F1
#
_entry.id   AF-A0A9D4YE63-F1
#
_cell.length_a   1.000
_cell.length_b   1.000
_cell.length_c   1.000
_cell.angle_alpha   90.00
_cell.angle_beta   90.00
_cell.angle_gamma   90.00
#
_symmetry.space_group_name_H-M   'P 1'
#
loop_
_entity.id
_entity.type
_entity.pdbx_description
1 polymer ?
#
loop_
_entity_poly.entity_id
_entity_poly.type
_entity_poly.pdbx_seq_one_letter_code
_entity_poly.pdbx_strand_id
1 'polypeptide(L)'
;MPTIVLCLLCSNTQSKEEKFFIHNHLAFTVRYHRDLLTESARIVGFEVKPFSVKHEYEGKWEEKTRLTTCDPHAKHTVVNSNTPQEVEEGKEIIFTYDVEFQESDVKWASRWDAYLLMNDDQIHWFSIVNSLMIVLFLSGMV
;
A
#
# COMPACT_ATOMS: atom_id res chain seq x y z
N MET A 1 -11.70 5.22 -14.59
CA MET A 1 -10.57 5.43 -13.66
C MET A 1 -10.47 4.20 -12.78
N PRO A 2 -9.27 3.67 -12.48
CA PRO A 2 -9.15 2.53 -11.58
C PRO A 2 -9.62 2.92 -10.17
N THR A 3 -10.56 2.17 -9.62
CA THR A 3 -11.02 2.34 -8.24
C THR A 3 -10.08 1.56 -7.32
N ILE A 4 -9.44 2.23 -6.36
CA ILE A 4 -8.59 1.57 -5.36
C ILE A 4 -9.49 1.12 -4.21
N VAL A 5 -9.58 -0.19 -3.98
CA VAL A 5 -10.27 -0.77 -2.82
C VAL A 5 -9.21 -1.09 -1.77
N LEU A 6 -9.27 -0.43 -0.62
CA LEU A 6 -8.42 -0.76 0.53
C LEU A 6 -9.12 -1.76 1.45
N CYS A 7 -8.40 -2.81 1.84
CA CYS A 7 -8.81 -3.69 2.92
C CYS A 7 -8.46 -3.03 4.26
N LEU A 8 -9.47 -2.61 5.02
CA LEU A 8 -9.26 -1.93 6.30
C LEU A 8 -9.30 -2.88 7.50
N LEU A 9 -9.83 -4.09 7.33
CA LEU A 9 -9.93 -5.09 8.40
C LEU A 9 -8.84 -6.14 8.25
N CYS A 10 -8.16 -6.43 9.36
CA CYS A 10 -7.15 -7.47 9.44
C CYS A 10 -7.49 -8.41 10.60
N SER A 11 -7.57 -9.71 10.32
CA SER A 11 -7.73 -10.76 11.33
C SER A 11 -6.37 -11.37 11.68
N ASN A 12 -6.00 -11.38 12.95
CA ASN A 12 -4.81 -12.12 13.39
C ASN A 12 -5.23 -13.40 14.12
N THR A 13 -4.86 -14.55 13.56
CA THR A 13 -5.18 -15.89 14.08
C THR A 13 -4.08 -16.49 14.95
N GLN A 14 -3.04 -15.72 15.33
CA GLN A 14 -1.92 -16.24 16.12
C GLN A 14 -2.21 -16.40 17.63
N SER A 15 -3.27 -15.81 18.17
CA SER A 15 -3.72 -16.03 19.56
C SER A 15 -4.92 -16.97 19.62
N LYS A 16 -5.08 -17.72 20.73
CA LYS A 16 -6.24 -18.60 21.01
C LYS A 16 -7.62 -17.90 20.95
N GLU A 17 -7.64 -16.59 20.79
CA GLU A 17 -8.82 -15.76 20.58
C GLU A 17 -8.68 -15.03 19.25
N GLU A 18 -9.75 -15.07 18.43
CA GLU A 18 -9.84 -14.31 17.18
C GLU A 18 -9.90 -12.81 17.49
N LYS A 19 -8.82 -12.10 17.20
CA LYS A 19 -8.75 -10.64 17.36
C LYS A 19 -8.82 -9.96 16.00
N PHE A 20 -9.74 -9.01 15.88
CA PHE A 20 -9.89 -8.18 14.69
C PHE A 20 -9.24 -6.83 14.91
N PHE A 21 -8.39 -6.41 13.98
CA PHE A 21 -7.74 -5.11 13.96
C PHE A 21 -8.25 -4.29 12.79
N ILE A 22 -8.31 -2.98 12.98
CA ILE A 22 -8.68 -2.04 11.92
C ILE A 22 -7.50 -1.14 11.56
N HIS A 23 -7.27 -0.98 10.26
CA HIS A 23 -6.37 0.01 9.70
C HIS A 23 -7.10 1.34 9.65
N ASN A 24 -6.90 2.15 10.68
CA ASN A 24 -7.53 3.44 10.82
C ASN A 24 -6.62 4.61 10.40
N HIS A 25 -5.32 4.35 10.18
CA HIS A 25 -4.40 5.36 9.68
C HIS A 25 -3.89 4.98 8.28
N LEU A 26 -4.00 5.90 7.32
CA LEU A 26 -3.54 5.69 5.94
C LEU A 26 -2.44 6.69 5.59
N ALA A 27 -1.25 6.15 5.31
CA ALA A 27 -0.12 6.93 4.86
C ALA A 27 0.01 6.95 3.36
N PHE A 28 -0.17 8.14 2.79
CA PHE A 28 -0.11 8.39 1.37
C PHE A 28 1.24 9.00 1.00
N THR A 29 2.04 8.27 0.24
CA THR A 29 3.26 8.82 -0.37
C THR A 29 2.99 9.10 -1.84
N VAL A 30 2.87 10.38 -2.19
CA VAL A 30 2.68 10.86 -3.56
C VAL A 30 4.05 11.10 -4.16
N ARG A 31 4.44 10.29 -5.13
CA ARG A 31 5.70 10.45 -5.85
C ARG A 31 5.49 11.32 -7.07
N TYR A 32 6.25 12.41 -7.18
CA TYR A 32 6.21 13.31 -8.32
C TYR A 32 7.57 13.40 -8.99
N HIS A 33 7.56 13.55 -10.30
CA HIS A 33 8.74 13.83 -11.11
C HIS A 33 8.73 15.29 -11.49
N ARG A 34 9.84 15.98 -11.22
CA ARG A 34 10.03 17.37 -11.60
C ARG A 34 10.89 17.43 -12.86
N ASP A 35 10.34 18.02 -13.91
CA ASP A 35 11.10 18.27 -15.13
C ASP A 35 11.77 19.65 -15.03
N LEU A 36 13.11 19.64 -15.01
CA LEU A 36 13.93 20.86 -14.90
C LEU A 36 13.87 21.74 -16.16
N LEU A 37 13.48 21.18 -17.31
CA LEU A 37 13.41 21.92 -18.57
C LEU A 37 12.09 22.67 -18.74
N THR A 38 10.99 22.09 -18.25
CA THR A 38 9.64 22.65 -18.38
C THR A 38 9.10 23.25 -17.08
N GLU A 39 9.89 23.20 -15.99
CA GLU A 39 9.51 23.55 -14.61
C GLU A 39 8.19 22.89 -14.14
N SER A 40 7.77 21.80 -14.80
CA SER A 40 6.51 21.13 -14.50
C SER A 40 6.71 19.93 -13.56
N ALA A 41 5.80 19.75 -12.60
CA ALA A 41 5.77 18.59 -11.74
C ALA A 41 4.62 17.66 -12.16
N ARG A 42 4.90 16.37 -12.34
CA ARG A 42 3.90 15.37 -12.72
C ARG A 42 3.91 14.21 -11.74
N ILE A 43 2.72 13.74 -11.36
CA ILE A 43 2.58 12.59 -10.46
C ILE A 43 2.98 11.33 -11.22
N VAL A 44 3.92 10.57 -10.66
CA VAL A 44 4.47 9.34 -11.27
C VAL A 44 4.14 8.10 -10.46
N GLY A 45 3.79 8.24 -9.19
CA GLY A 45 3.44 7.11 -8.34
C GLY A 45 2.57 7.52 -7.17
N PHE A 46 1.82 6.55 -6.67
CA PHE A 46 1.02 6.67 -5.46
C PHE A 46 1.23 5.40 -4.65
N GLU A 47 1.69 5.54 -3.42
CA GLU A 47 1.91 4.45 -2.48
C GLU A 47 1.04 4.69 -1.26
N VAL A 48 0.31 3.66 -0.82
CA VAL A 48 -0.54 3.71 0.37
C VAL A 48 -0.07 2.66 1.34
N LYS A 49 0.27 3.07 2.56
CA LYS A 49 0.62 2.18 3.66
C LYS A 49 -0.46 2.25 4.73
N PRO A 50 -1.23 1.16 4.94
CA PRO A 50 -2.20 1.11 6.01
C PRO A 50 -1.51 0.81 7.35
N PHE A 51 -1.90 1.54 8.39
CA PHE A 51 -1.45 1.33 9.77
C PHE A 51 -2.65 1.18 10.69
N SER A 52 -2.49 0.32 11.70
CA SER A 52 -3.45 0.19 12.80
C SER A 52 -2.86 0.87 14.02
N VAL A 53 -3.54 1.88 14.54
CA VAL A 53 -3.08 2.67 15.69
C VAL A 53 -4.23 2.96 16.62
N LYS A 54 -4.09 2.58 17.88
CA LYS A 54 -4.97 3.04 18.93
C LYS A 54 -4.70 4.51 19.21
N HIS A 55 -5.61 5.37 18.73
CA HIS A 55 -5.48 6.81 18.88
C HIS A 55 -5.81 7.20 20.32
N GLU A 56 -4.91 7.96 20.94
CA GLU A 56 -5.13 8.53 22.26
C GLU A 56 -5.30 10.05 22.12
N TYR A 57 -6.27 10.60 22.86
CA TYR A 57 -6.58 12.02 22.87
C TYR A 57 -7.01 12.44 24.28
N GLU A 58 -6.74 13.69 24.65
CA GLU A 58 -7.16 14.24 25.93
C GLU A 58 -8.51 14.97 25.78
N GLY A 59 -9.52 14.58 26.56
CA GLY A 59 -10.83 15.25 26.61
C GLY A 59 -11.95 14.53 25.84
N LYS A 60 -12.97 15.29 25.41
CA LYS A 60 -14.03 14.79 24.51
C LYS A 60 -13.61 15.06 23.07
N TRP A 61 -13.86 14.10 22.17
CA TRP A 61 -13.63 14.28 20.74
C TRP A 61 -14.43 15.50 20.23
N GLU A 62 -13.72 16.53 19.78
CA GLU A 62 -14.28 17.75 19.18
C GLU A 62 -13.53 18.02 17.87
N GLU A 63 -14.08 18.80 16.94
CA GLU A 63 -13.44 19.08 15.63
C GLU A 63 -12.00 19.63 15.72
N LYS A 64 -11.57 20.10 16.89
CA LYS A 64 -10.24 20.66 17.16
C LYS A 64 -9.40 19.82 18.14
N THR A 65 -9.83 18.61 18.52
CA THR A 65 -9.03 17.77 19.41
C THR A 65 -7.74 17.36 18.72
N ARG A 66 -6.62 17.63 19.42
CA ARG A 66 -5.30 17.22 18.97
C ARG A 66 -5.06 15.77 19.36
N LEU A 67 -4.68 14.97 18.39
CA LEU A 67 -4.27 13.60 18.61
C LEU A 67 -2.83 13.61 19.12
N THR A 68 -2.57 12.94 20.25
CA THR A 68 -1.20 12.79 20.76
C THR A 68 -0.40 11.82 19.90
N THR A 69 -1.08 10.88 19.24
CA THR A 69 -0.46 9.85 18.39
C THR A 69 -0.18 10.31 16.95
N CYS A 70 -0.80 11.41 16.51
CA CYS A 70 -0.73 11.91 15.14
C CYS A 70 -0.70 13.46 15.18
N ASP A 71 0.45 14.05 15.49
CA ASP A 71 0.60 15.52 15.54
C ASP A 71 1.64 16.02 14.53
N PRO A 72 1.22 16.76 13.49
CA PRO A 72 2.12 17.43 12.55
C PRO A 72 3.10 18.41 13.22
N HIS A 73 2.71 19.06 14.32
CA HIS A 73 3.51 20.05 15.04
C HIS A 73 4.56 19.40 15.95
N ALA A 74 4.26 18.23 16.51
CA ALA A 74 5.20 17.45 17.30
C ALA A 74 6.11 16.55 16.44
N LYS A 75 5.94 16.55 15.10
CA LYS A 75 6.57 15.61 14.16
C LYS A 75 6.35 14.15 14.54
N HIS A 76 5.25 13.85 15.23
CA HIS A 76 4.92 12.50 15.61
C HIS A 76 4.13 11.86 14.46
N THR A 77 4.83 11.19 13.57
CA THR A 77 4.23 10.38 12.51
C THR A 77 3.87 9.01 13.07
N VAL A 78 2.81 8.42 12.53
CA VAL A 78 2.44 7.06 12.88
C VAL A 78 3.53 6.11 12.40
N VAL A 79 3.99 5.27 13.32
CA VAL A 79 4.95 4.20 13.07
C VAL A 79 4.37 2.86 13.50
N ASN A 80 4.86 1.78 12.89
CA ASN A 80 4.41 0.41 13.13
C ASN A 80 4.66 -0.08 14.58
N SER A 81 5.33 0.71 15.43
CA SER A 81 5.53 0.43 16.85
C SER A 81 4.32 0.78 17.72
N ASN A 82 3.34 1.50 17.17
CA ASN A 82 2.16 1.89 17.93
C ASN A 82 1.26 0.69 18.23
N THR A 83 0.54 0.75 19.35
CA THR A 83 -0.40 -0.30 19.72
C THR A 83 -1.53 -0.38 18.67
N PRO A 84 -1.81 -1.56 18.10
CA PRO A 84 -2.83 -1.69 17.07
C PRO A 84 -4.24 -1.49 17.66
N GLN A 85 -5.15 -0.94 16.85
CA GLN A 85 -6.55 -0.74 17.23
C GLN A 85 -7.35 -2.02 17.04
N GLU A 86 -7.76 -2.62 18.16
CA GLU A 86 -8.68 -3.77 18.20
C GLU A 86 -10.14 -3.29 18.00
N VAL A 87 -10.93 -4.08 17.27
CA VAL A 87 -12.34 -3.81 16.97
C VAL A 87 -13.20 -4.43 18.06
N GLU A 88 -13.91 -3.60 18.82
CA GLU A 88 -14.89 -4.03 19.82
C GLU A 88 -16.18 -3.22 19.68
N GLU A 89 -17.30 -3.83 20.02
CA GLU A 89 -18.62 -3.21 19.93
C GLU A 89 -18.73 -2.01 20.90
N GLY A 90 -19.15 -0.86 20.39
CA GLY A 90 -19.33 0.37 21.18
C GLY A 90 -18.06 1.20 21.41
N LYS A 91 -16.90 0.80 20.86
CA LYS A 91 -15.69 1.65 20.87
C LYS A 91 -15.68 2.64 19.70
N GLU A 92 -15.23 3.85 19.98
CA GLU A 92 -14.98 4.88 18.96
C GLU A 92 -13.67 4.58 18.22
N ILE A 93 -13.70 4.66 16.88
CA ILE A 93 -12.52 4.49 16.02
C ILE A 93 -12.30 5.79 15.26
N ILE A 94 -11.12 6.39 15.47
CA ILE A 94 -10.71 7.61 14.79
C ILE A 94 -9.90 7.23 13.55
N PHE A 95 -10.31 7.78 12.41
CA PHE A 95 -9.58 7.63 11.16
C PHE A 95 -8.69 8.85 10.91
N THR A 96 -7.44 8.60 10.54
CA THR A 96 -6.49 9.64 10.18
C THR A 96 -5.76 9.30 8.90
N TYR A 97 -5.20 10.32 8.27
CA TYR A 97 -4.38 10.15 7.09
C TYR A 97 -3.24 11.16 7.10
N ASP A 98 -2.12 10.77 6.52
CA ASP A 98 -0.97 11.63 6.25
C ASP A 98 -0.66 11.60 4.75
N VAL A 99 -0.21 12.74 4.23
CA VAL A 99 0.17 12.89 2.84
C VAL A 99 1.58 13.45 2.78
N GLU A 100 2.47 12.68 2.18
CA GLU A 100 3.86 13.06 1.95
C GLU A 100 4.13 13.16 0.44
N PHE A 101 4.76 14.24 0.02
CA PHE A 101 5.20 14.43 -1.37
C PHE A 101 6.69 14.15 -1.47
N GLN A 102 7.07 13.16 -2.27
CA GLN A 102 8.46 12.78 -2.50
C GLN A 102 8.83 12.98 -3.97
N GLU A 103 9.95 13.65 -4.21
CA GLU A 103 10.51 13.78 -5.55
C GLU A 103 11.10 12.44 -6.01
N SER A 104 10.88 12.07 -7.27
CA SER A 104 11.33 10.80 -7.83
C SER A 104 11.97 11.00 -9.21
N ASP A 105 13.08 10.28 -9.44
CA ASP A 105 13.78 10.25 -10.71
C ASP A 105 13.03 9.47 -11.81
N VAL A 106 11.94 8.79 -11.45
CA VAL A 106 11.11 8.04 -12.41
C VAL A 106 10.47 9.03 -13.38
N LYS A 107 10.83 8.94 -14.66
CA LYS A 107 10.20 9.75 -15.70
C LYS A 107 8.73 9.39 -15.82
N TRP A 108 7.89 10.40 -16.07
CA TRP A 108 6.44 10.19 -16.22
C TRP A 108 6.10 9.13 -17.29
N ALA A 109 6.87 9.07 -18.38
CA ALA A 109 6.68 8.10 -19.46
C ALA A 109 6.92 6.64 -19.02
N SER A 110 7.86 6.40 -18.11
CA SER A 110 8.25 5.05 -17.63
C SER A 110 7.43 4.57 -16.43
N ARG A 111 6.35 5.28 -16.05
CA ARG A 111 5.48 4.91 -14.94
C ARG A 111 4.95 3.48 -15.05
N TRP A 112 4.61 3.06 -16.27
CA TRP A 112 3.99 1.77 -16.54
C TRP A 112 5.00 0.63 -16.63
N ASP A 113 6.29 0.94 -16.78
CA ASP A 113 7.34 -0.06 -16.93
C ASP A 113 7.42 -0.97 -15.69
N ALA A 114 7.14 -0.43 -14.50
CA ALA A 114 7.06 -1.21 -13.26
C ALA A 114 5.95 -2.28 -13.26
N TYR A 115 4.85 -2.04 -13.98
CA TYR A 115 3.79 -3.04 -14.15
C TYR A 115 4.10 -4.04 -15.27
N LEU A 116 4.95 -3.66 -16.22
CA LEU A 116 5.35 -4.48 -17.37
C LEU A 116 6.59 -5.34 -17.11
N LEU A 117 7.37 -5.02 -16.07
CA LEU A 117 8.40 -5.87 -15.49
C LEU A 117 7.75 -7.03 -14.72
N MET A 118 6.88 -7.78 -15.39
CA MET A 118 6.29 -9.00 -14.84
C MET A 118 7.36 -10.08 -14.75
N ASN A 119 7.46 -10.63 -13.54
CA ASN A 119 8.41 -11.62 -13.06
C ASN A 119 8.12 -13.05 -13.58
N ASP A 120 7.56 -13.20 -14.78
CA ASP A 120 6.94 -14.47 -15.22
C ASP A 120 7.64 -15.17 -16.38
N ASP A 121 8.96 -14.95 -16.52
CA ASP A 121 9.72 -15.68 -17.53
C ASP A 121 9.71 -17.18 -17.28
N GLN A 122 9.53 -17.64 -16.03
CA GLN A 122 9.63 -19.05 -15.64
C GLN A 122 8.43 -19.92 -16.06
N ILE A 123 7.20 -19.39 -16.11
CA ILE A 123 6.04 -20.18 -16.53
C ILE A 123 5.91 -20.20 -18.07
N HIS A 124 6.29 -19.11 -18.73
CA HIS A 124 6.19 -19.00 -20.19
C HIS A 124 7.12 -19.96 -20.95
N TRP A 125 8.40 -20.11 -20.55
CA TRP A 125 9.30 -21.02 -21.26
C TRP A 125 9.00 -22.51 -21.02
N PHE A 126 8.42 -22.88 -19.87
CA PHE A 126 8.06 -24.27 -19.55
C PHE A 126 6.97 -24.81 -20.51
N SER A 127 6.00 -23.96 -20.87
CA SER A 127 4.97 -24.29 -21.86
C SER A 127 5.56 -24.51 -23.26
N ILE A 128 6.55 -23.70 -23.65
CA ILE A 128 7.25 -23.80 -24.93
C ILE A 128 8.00 -25.14 -25.02
N VAL A 129 8.76 -25.51 -23.99
CA VAL A 129 9.51 -26.79 -23.96
C VAL A 129 8.57 -28.00 -24.03
N ASN A 130 7.48 -27.99 -23.28
CA ASN A 130 6.50 -29.09 -23.29
C ASN A 130 5.86 -29.27 -24.67
N SER A 131 5.50 -28.17 -25.35
CA SER A 131 4.95 -28.25 -26.71
C SER A 131 5.97 -28.78 -27.72
N LEU A 132 7.22 -28.34 -27.63
CA LEU A 132 8.29 -28.73 -28.54
C LEU A 132 8.65 -30.22 -28.42
N MET A 133 8.65 -30.76 -27.21
CA MET A 133 8.85 -32.20 -26.98
C MET A 133 7.78 -33.05 -27.68
N ILE A 134 6.50 -32.69 -27.56
CA ILE A 134 5.39 -33.44 -28.22
C ILE A 134 5.54 -33.43 -29.74
N VAL A 135 5.89 -32.28 -30.34
CA VAL A 135 6.09 -32.16 -31.79
C VAL A 135 7.27 -33.02 -32.26
N LEU A 136 8.40 -33.02 -31.55
CA LEU A 136 9.53 -33.88 -31.88
C LEU A 136 9.17 -35.37 -31.83
N PHE A 137 8.50 -35.81 -30.77
CA PHE A 137 8.04 -37.20 -30.63
C PHE A 137 7.06 -37.61 -31.73
N LEU A 138 6.11 -36.75 -32.11
CA LEU A 138 5.17 -37.04 -33.19
C LEU A 138 5.83 -37.03 -34.57
N SER A 139 6.83 -36.17 -34.81
CA SER A 139 7.55 -36.11 -36.08
C SER A 139 8.54 -37.26 -36.29
N GLY A 140 9.12 -37.82 -35.23
CA GLY A 140 10.07 -38.93 -35.30
C GLY A 140 9.42 -40.33 -35.31
N MET A 141 8.12 -40.42 -35.04
CA MET A 141 7.33 -41.66 -35.13
C MET A 141 6.70 -41.86 -36.52
N VAL A 142 6.79 -40.86 -37.41
CA VAL A 142 6.43 -40.94 -38.84
C VAL A 142 7.63 -41.35 -39.67
#